data_AF-A0A0U2W532-F1
#
_entry.id   AF-A0A0U2W532-F1
#
_cell.length_a   1.000
_cell.length_b   1.000
_cell.length_c   1.000
_cell.angle_alpha   90.00
_cell.angle_beta   90.00
_cell.angle_gamma   90.00
#
_symmetry.space_group_name_H-M   'P 1'
#
loop_
_entity.id
_entity.type
_entity.pdbx_description
1 polymer ?
#
loop_
_entity_poly.entity_id
_entity_poly.type
_entity_poly.pdbx_seq_one_letter_code
_entity_poly.pdbx_strand_id
1 'polypeptide(L)' 'MNAMPLYIYYIIFLTIMLIGTIATIMIGLSKKNKEGNPGYDKRTGSIFKNLSIYYIIAIVLGYIALILYIVK' A
#
# COMPACT_ATOMS: atom_id res chain seq x y z
N MET A 1 -11.61 -26.42 20.98
CA MET A 1 -11.13 -25.04 20.71
C MET A 1 -11.72 -24.65 19.36
N ASN A 2 -12.72 -23.77 19.33
CA ASN A 2 -13.34 -23.38 18.06
C ASN A 2 -12.36 -22.47 17.32
N ALA A 3 -11.89 -22.92 16.15
CA ALA A 3 -11.05 -22.11 15.29
C ALA A 3 -11.85 -20.91 14.79
N MET A 4 -11.19 -19.75 14.70
CA MET A 4 -11.82 -18.56 14.17
C MET A 4 -12.17 -18.78 12.69
N PRO A 5 -13.36 -18.37 12.24
CA PRO A 5 -13.76 -18.56 10.86
C PRO A 5 -12.83 -17.82 9.90
N LEU A 6 -12.55 -18.44 8.76
CA LEU A 6 -11.49 -18.04 7.82
C LEU A 6 -11.62 -16.58 7.33
N TYR A 7 -12.85 -16.08 7.20
CA TYR A 7 -13.12 -14.70 6.80
C TYR A 7 -12.55 -13.65 7.76
N ILE A 8 -12.37 -13.98 9.04
CA ILE A 8 -11.77 -13.06 10.03
C ILE A 8 -10.31 -12.78 9.67
N TYR A 9 -9.56 -13.79 9.23
CA TYR A 9 -8.17 -13.61 8.79
C TYR A 9 -8.07 -12.76 7.53
N TYR A 10 -9.03 -12.89 6.60
CA TYR A 10 -9.09 -12.04 5.42
C TYR A 10 -9.33 -10.57 5.80
N ILE A 11 -10.28 -10.29 6.69
CA ILE A 11 -10.55 -8.93 7.17
C ILE A 11 -9.32 -8.33 7.86
N ILE A 12 -8.63 -9.09 8.71
CA ILE A 12 -7.40 -8.65 9.38
C ILE A 12 -6.32 -8.33 8.34
N PHE A 13 -6.09 -9.24 7.39
CA PHE A 13 -5.10 -9.05 6.32
C PHE A 13 -5.39 -7.80 5.48
N LEU A 14 -6.64 -7.63 5.03
CA LEU A 14 -7.08 -6.46 4.26
C LEU A 14 -6.87 -5.16 5.04
N THR A 15 -7.13 -5.17 6.35
CA THR A 15 -6.98 -4.00 7.23
C THR A 15 -5.51 -3.60 7.38
N ILE A 16 -4.62 -4.55 7.65
CA ILE A 16 -3.18 -4.31 7.78
C ILE A 16 -2.62 -3.76 6.46
N MET A 17 -2.99 -4.38 5.34
CA MET A 17 -2.58 -3.94 4.00
C MET A 17 -3.03 -2.52 3.69
N LEU A 18 -4.28 -2.17 4.00
CA LEU A 18 -4.83 -0.83 3.77
C LEU A 18 -4.08 0.23 4.59
N ILE A 19 -3.89 -0.03 5.89
CA ILE A 19 -3.18 0.89 6.80
C ILE A 19 -1.73 1.08 6.33
N GLY A 20 -1.03 0.00 6.01
CA GLY A 20 0.35 0.05 5.51
C GLY A 20 0.46 0.87 4.22
N THR A 21 -0.46 0.64 3.27
CA THR A 21 -0.52 1.38 2.00
C THR A 21 -0.69 2.87 2.22
N ILE A 22 -1.69 3.26 3.03
CA ILE A 22 -1.98 4.67 3.31
C ILE A 22 -0.78 5.32 4.00
N ALA A 23 -0.19 4.65 5.00
CA ALA A 23 0.98 5.16 5.71
C ALA A 23 2.18 5.37 4.77
N THR A 24 2.48 4.41 3.89
CA THR A 24 3.57 4.51 2.90
C THR A 24 3.37 5.69 1.95
N ILE A 25 2.13 5.87 1.43
CA ILE A 25 1.81 6.99 0.55
C ILE A 25 1.95 8.32 1.30
N MET A 26 1.40 8.43 2.51
CA MET A 26 1.47 9.65 3.32
C MET A 26 2.91 10.06 3.65
N ILE A 27 3.77 9.09 4.00
CA ILE A 27 5.18 9.34 4.28
C ILE A 27 5.91 9.78 2.99
N GLY A 28 5.68 9.08 1.88
CA GLY A 28 6.29 9.40 0.59
C GLY A 28 5.90 10.76 0.02
N LEU A 29 4.69 11.23 0.33
CA LEU A 29 4.18 12.56 -0.06
C LEU A 29 4.46 13.66 0.98
N SER A 30 4.98 13.31 2.16
CA SER A 30 5.12 14.27 3.27
C SER A 30 6.09 15.41 2.92
N LYS A 31 5.73 16.63 3.32
CA LYS A 31 6.55 17.85 3.11
C LYS A 31 7.92 17.73 3.76
N LYS A 32 8.00 17.06 4.91
CA LYS A 32 9.25 16.78 5.63
C LYS A 32 10.25 15.97 4.79
N ASN A 33 9.75 15.09 3.91
CA ASN A 33 10.59 14.34 2.97
C ASN A 33 11.11 15.22 1.82
N LYS A 34 10.38 16.29 1.48
CA LYS A 34 10.78 17.28 0.45
C LYS A 34 11.74 18.33 1.00
N GLU A 35 11.54 18.78 2.23
CA GLU A 35 12.33 19.85 2.88
C GLU A 35 13.77 19.43 3.17
N GLY A 36 14.03 18.15 3.44
CA GLY A 36 15.38 17.62 3.69
C GLY A 36 16.29 17.56 2.46
N ASN A 37 15.76 17.81 1.25
CA ASN A 37 16.55 17.82 0.03
C ASN A 37 16.01 18.88 -0.95
N PRO A 38 16.62 20.08 -1.04
CA PRO A 38 16.16 21.16 -1.94
C PRO A 38 16.17 20.80 -3.44
N GLY A 39 16.87 19.72 -3.83
CA GLY A 39 16.87 19.14 -5.18
C GLY A 39 15.90 17.97 -5.37
N TYR A 40 15.12 17.60 -4.34
CA TYR A 40 14.22 16.44 -4.33
C TYR A 40 13.24 16.44 -5.51
N ASP A 41 12.68 17.59 -5.85
CA ASP A 41 11.69 17.70 -6.93
C ASP A 41 12.31 17.54 -8.34
N LYS A 42 13.61 17.78 -8.55
CA LYS A 42 14.21 17.83 -9.91
C LYS A 42 14.45 16.46 -10.55
N ARG A 43 14.60 15.39 -9.76
CA ARG A 43 14.77 14.00 -10.25
C ARG A 43 14.08 12.96 -9.37
N THR A 44 14.06 13.18 -8.06
CA THR A 44 13.61 12.19 -7.07
C THR A 44 12.09 12.13 -6.93
N GLY A 45 11.40 13.26 -7.05
CA GLY A 45 9.93 13.34 -6.99
C GLY A 45 9.23 12.52 -8.09
N SER A 46 9.79 12.49 -9.30
CA SER A 46 9.27 11.68 -10.41
C SER A 46 9.46 10.17 -10.18
N ILE A 47 10.63 9.76 -9.66
CA ILE A 47 10.92 8.36 -9.36
C ILE A 47 10.08 7.86 -8.19
N PHE A 48 9.92 8.65 -7.11
CA PHE A 48 9.06 8.30 -5.99
C PHE A 48 7.59 8.20 -6.41
N LYS A 49 7.11 9.15 -7.24
CA LYS A 49 5.75 9.10 -7.79
C LYS A 49 5.52 7.84 -8.62
N ASN A 50 6.48 7.48 -9.47
CA ASN A 50 6.40 6.27 -10.28
C ASN A 50 6.44 5.01 -9.40
N LEU A 51 7.31 4.96 -8.39
CA LEU A 51 7.39 3.83 -7.47
C LEU A 51 6.11 3.66 -6.64
N SER A 52 5.51 4.77 -6.17
CA SER A 52 4.21 4.75 -5.49
C SER A 52 3.08 4.23 -6.40
N ILE A 53 3.11 4.57 -7.70
CA ILE A 53 2.16 4.00 -8.68
C ILE A 53 2.33 2.49 -8.80
N TYR A 54 3.56 1.98 -8.88
CA TYR A 54 3.80 0.53 -8.91
C TYR A 54 3.32 -0.16 -7.64
N TYR A 55 3.50 0.45 -6.46
CA TYR A 55 2.93 -0.08 -5.22
C TYR A 55 1.41 -0.13 -5.25
N ILE A 56 0.74 0.95 -5.68
CA ILE A 56 -0.72 0.99 -5.79
C ILE A 56 -1.21 -0.11 -6.74
N ILE A 57 -0.58 -0.28 -7.91
CA ILE A 57 -0.94 -1.32 -8.88
C ILE A 57 -0.77 -2.71 -8.26
N ALA A 58 0.37 -3.00 -7.64
CA ALA A 58 0.64 -4.29 -7.02
C ALA A 58 -0.37 -4.62 -5.91
N ILE A 59 -0.72 -3.62 -5.09
CA ILE A 59 -1.72 -3.75 -4.03
C ILE A 59 -3.09 -4.07 -4.64
N VAL A 60 -3.55 -3.29 -5.62
CA VAL A 60 -4.85 -3.52 -6.30
C VAL A 60 -4.94 -4.92 -6.91
N LEU A 61 -3.88 -5.35 -7.62
CA LEU A 61 -3.81 -6.70 -8.19
C LEU A 61 -3.84 -7.78 -7.10
N GLY A 62 -3.19 -7.54 -5.96
CA GLY A 62 -3.25 -8.43 -4.79
C GLY A 62 -4.66 -8.57 -4.21
N TYR A 63 -5.41 -7.46 -4.09
CA TYR A 63 -6.82 -7.50 -3.68
C TYR A 63 -7.68 -8.31 -4.66
N ILE A 64 -7.52 -8.09 -5.96
CA ILE A 64 -8.25 -8.83 -7.00
C ILE A 64 -7.95 -10.33 -6.89
N ALA A 65 -6.67 -10.71 -6.78
CA ALA A 65 -6.27 -12.11 -6.65
C ALA A 65 -6.85 -12.77 -5.39
N LEU A 66 -6.85 -12.07 -4.25
CA LEU A 66 -7.42 -12.56 -3.01
C LEU A 66 -8.93 -12.75 -3.10
N ILE A 67 -9.65 -11.77 -3.67
CA ILE A 67 -11.10 -11.88 -3.86
C ILE A 67 -11.42 -13.06 -4.76
N LEU A 68 -10.71 -13.22 -5.88
CA LEU A 68 -10.88 -14.37 -6.77
C LEU A 68 -10.60 -15.70 -6.08
N TYR A 69 -9.60 -15.76 -5.20
CA TYR A 69 -9.29 -16.95 -4.40
C TYR A 69 -10.39 -17.28 -3.38
N ILE A 70 -11.04 -16.27 -2.79
CA ILE A 70 -12.08 -16.47 -1.78
C ILE A 70 -13.44 -16.83 -2.41
N VAL A 71 -13.75 -16.25 -3.57
CA VAL A 71 -15.05 -16.44 -4.26
C VAL A 71 -15.10 -17.74 -5.07
N LYS A 72 -13.95 -18.28 -5.45
CA LYS A 72 -13.83 -19.53 -6.21
C LYS A 72 -13.69 -20.73 -5.28
#